data_AF-A0A2P2BX96-F1
#
_entry.id   AF-A0A2P2BX96-F1
#
_cell.length_a   1.000
_cell.length_b   1.000
_cell.length_c   1.000
_cell.angle_alpha   90.00
_cell.angle_beta   90.00
_cell.angle_gamma   90.00
#
_symmetry.space_group_name_H-M   'P 1'
#
loop_
_entity.id
_entity.type
_entity.pdbx_description
1 polymer ?
#
loop_
_entity_poly.entity_id
_entity_poly.type
_entity_poly.pdbx_seq_one_letter_code
_entity_poly.pdbx_strand_id
1 'polypeptide(L)'
;MPDNAESREMFAEMVARFREAPMPSPLPNSGSSRAFLAAQEAVAVMYGWTNRVMRSGQAVLRMDADGFAAEASPLLRSMFEHVMALHWIKEQPSDAFQSTWRAWQKEVSKFQEAEAAGWELTDEVVALIDDLLTIETDESSRRVDNLLNTRHRAEKYGLGILYRSWLIETWTSHATFASAKAYYEVKDEGPFTLFESSPLLPPDLPILCAAAGRAALEAYNELLPDGFLTDDLESWKSRLGPTF
;
A
#
# COMPACT_ATOMS: atom_id res chain seq x y z
N MET A 1 6.86 4.18 -23.09
CA MET A 1 6.56 3.38 -21.88
C MET A 1 7.32 2.08 -22.03
N PRO A 2 7.93 1.58 -20.95
CA PRO A 2 8.65 0.31 -20.97
C PRO A 2 7.67 -0.82 -21.29
N ASP A 3 8.17 -1.92 -21.85
CA ASP A 3 7.36 -3.13 -21.97
C ASP A 3 7.29 -3.88 -20.63
N ASN A 4 6.53 -4.98 -20.60
CA ASN A 4 6.36 -5.79 -19.40
C ASN A 4 7.64 -6.46 -18.91
N ALA A 5 8.54 -6.84 -19.82
CA ALA A 5 9.79 -7.48 -19.45
C ALA A 5 10.72 -6.46 -18.80
N GLU A 6 10.90 -5.30 -19.43
CA GLU A 6 11.68 -4.19 -18.88
C GLU A 6 11.12 -3.74 -17.52
N SER A 7 9.80 -3.62 -17.39
CA SER A 7 9.17 -3.20 -16.12
C SER A 7 9.35 -4.21 -15.00
N ARG A 8 9.35 -5.51 -15.34
CA ARG A 8 9.61 -6.60 -14.39
C ARG A 8 11.06 -6.56 -13.89
N GLU A 9 12.01 -6.36 -14.80
CA GLU A 9 13.43 -6.19 -14.45
C GLU A 9 13.63 -4.94 -13.59
N MET A 10 13.04 -3.82 -13.98
CA MET A 10 13.12 -2.56 -13.24
C MET A 10 12.57 -2.70 -11.82
N PHE A 11 11.42 -3.36 -11.63
CA PHE A 11 10.90 -3.60 -10.29
C PHE A 11 11.82 -4.52 -9.47
N ALA A 12 12.46 -5.52 -10.10
CA ALA A 12 13.45 -6.36 -9.42
C ALA A 12 14.68 -5.56 -8.96
N GLU A 13 15.17 -4.62 -9.79
CA GLU A 13 16.22 -3.67 -9.41
C GLU A 13 15.80 -2.82 -8.19
N MET A 14 14.59 -2.25 -8.21
CA MET A 14 14.05 -1.46 -7.08
C MET A 14 14.07 -2.26 -5.77
N VAL A 15 13.64 -3.53 -5.82
CA VAL A 15 13.65 -4.39 -4.63
C VAL A 15 15.08 -4.69 -4.17
N ALA A 16 16.02 -4.90 -5.09
CA ALA A 16 17.43 -5.12 -4.74
C ALA A 16 18.02 -3.88 -4.06
N ARG A 17 17.82 -2.70 -4.64
CA ARG A 17 18.31 -1.42 -4.09
C ARG A 17 17.67 -1.09 -2.74
N PHE A 18 16.38 -1.38 -2.54
CA PHE A 18 15.73 -1.26 -1.23
C PHE A 18 16.39 -2.15 -0.15
N ARG A 19 16.82 -3.37 -0.51
CA ARG A 19 17.49 -4.29 0.44
C ARG A 19 18.92 -3.89 0.75
N GLU A 20 19.59 -3.24 -0.20
CA GLU A 20 20.94 -2.71 -0.04
C GLU A 20 20.97 -1.38 0.72
N ALA A 21 19.85 -0.64 0.71
CA ALA A 21 19.74 0.62 1.41
C ALA A 21 20.04 0.44 2.91
N PRO A 22 20.76 1.41 3.52
CA PRO A 22 20.96 1.39 4.96
C PRO A 22 19.60 1.45 5.68
N MET A 23 19.54 0.84 6.87
CA MET A 23 18.37 0.99 7.72
C MET A 23 18.18 2.47 8.05
N PRO A 24 16.94 2.98 8.02
CA PRO A 24 16.70 4.39 8.31
C PRO A 24 17.06 4.62 9.78
N SER A 25 17.82 5.69 10.02
CA SER A 25 18.18 6.04 11.39
C SER A 25 16.96 6.66 12.10
N PRO A 26 16.79 6.44 13.40
CA PRO A 26 15.88 7.25 14.19
C PRO A 26 16.21 8.74 13.99
N LEU A 27 15.19 9.60 13.98
CA LEU A 27 15.35 11.04 13.86
C LEU A 27 16.32 11.55 14.93
N PRO A 28 17.28 12.42 14.55
CA PRO A 28 18.29 12.92 15.45
C PRO A 28 17.64 13.90 16.43
N ASN A 29 17.26 13.44 17.63
CA ASN A 29 17.02 14.22 18.86
C ASN A 29 16.61 13.30 20.02
N SER A 30 16.79 13.75 21.26
CA SER A 30 16.37 13.06 22.50
C SER A 30 15.08 13.64 23.09
N GLY A 31 14.16 14.11 22.22
CA GLY A 31 12.88 14.64 22.67
C GLY A 31 12.05 13.58 23.39
N SER A 32 11.28 13.99 24.40
CA SER A 32 10.33 13.12 25.10
C SER A 32 8.88 13.50 24.82
N SER A 33 8.63 14.47 23.93
CA SER A 33 7.27 14.85 23.57
C SER A 33 6.59 13.72 22.81
N ARG A 34 5.27 13.58 23.00
CA ARG A 34 4.45 12.59 22.28
C ARG A 34 4.59 12.71 20.76
N ALA A 35 4.60 13.94 20.25
CA ALA A 35 4.79 14.20 18.81
C ALA A 35 6.17 13.74 18.32
N PHE A 36 7.21 13.90 19.14
CA PHE A 36 8.55 13.40 18.80
C PHE A 36 8.58 11.87 18.76
N LEU A 37 8.02 11.19 19.77
CA LEU A 37 7.94 9.72 19.81
C LEU A 37 7.13 9.17 18.63
N ALA A 38 5.98 9.80 18.33
CA ALA A 38 5.16 9.44 17.16
C ALA A 38 5.94 9.60 15.84
N ALA A 39 6.75 10.65 15.70
CA ALA A 39 7.59 10.83 14.53
C ALA A 39 8.71 9.78 14.44
N GLN A 40 9.23 9.28 15.57
CA GLN A 40 10.18 8.16 15.58
C GLN A 40 9.51 6.86 15.11
N GLU A 41 8.32 6.56 15.62
CA GLU A 41 7.56 5.37 15.22
C GLU A 41 7.12 5.43 13.75
N ALA A 42 6.83 6.63 13.25
CA ALA A 42 6.53 6.86 11.83
C ALA A 42 7.65 6.36 10.90
N VAL A 43 8.93 6.46 11.30
CA VAL A 43 10.07 5.93 10.52
C VAL A 43 9.95 4.39 10.38
N ALA A 44 9.60 3.70 11.46
CA ALA A 44 9.42 2.24 11.44
C ALA A 44 8.19 1.86 10.59
N VAL A 45 7.09 2.62 10.69
CA VAL A 45 5.90 2.42 9.86
C VAL A 45 6.23 2.62 8.39
N MET A 46 6.98 3.67 8.03
CA MET A 46 7.44 3.92 6.66
C MET A 46 8.26 2.76 6.12
N TYR A 47 9.23 2.25 6.88
CA TYR A 47 9.98 1.05 6.49
C TYR A 47 9.06 -0.16 6.26
N GLY A 48 8.14 -0.42 7.20
CA GLY A 48 7.19 -1.53 7.11
C GLY A 48 6.28 -1.44 5.89
N TRP A 49 5.76 -0.25 5.59
CA TRP A 49 4.92 0.00 4.42
C TRP A 49 5.70 -0.09 3.11
N THR A 50 6.92 0.45 3.03
CA THR A 50 7.77 0.28 1.84
C THR A 50 8.08 -1.19 1.59
N ASN A 51 8.44 -1.95 2.63
CA ASN A 51 8.66 -3.38 2.51
C ASN A 51 7.38 -4.13 2.08
N ARG A 52 6.21 -3.74 2.59
CA ARG A 52 4.91 -4.29 2.16
C ARG A 52 4.68 -4.05 0.66
N VAL A 53 4.95 -2.85 0.14
CA VAL A 53 4.85 -2.54 -1.29
C VAL A 53 5.77 -3.45 -2.10
N MET A 54 7.04 -3.56 -1.72
CA MET A 54 8.03 -4.39 -2.41
C MET A 54 7.64 -5.87 -2.43
N ARG A 55 7.25 -6.41 -1.27
CA ARG A 55 6.85 -7.82 -1.12
C ARG A 55 5.56 -8.13 -1.87
N SER A 56 4.57 -7.25 -1.83
CA SER A 56 3.34 -7.41 -2.59
C SER A 56 3.59 -7.37 -4.09
N GLY A 57 4.44 -6.47 -4.60
CA GLY A 57 4.76 -6.45 -6.04
C GLY A 57 5.49 -7.71 -6.49
N GLN A 58 6.40 -8.27 -5.67
CA GLN A 58 7.01 -9.57 -5.95
C GLN A 58 5.98 -10.70 -6.03
N ALA A 59 4.98 -10.69 -5.13
CA ALA A 59 3.90 -11.66 -5.16
C ALA A 59 3.01 -11.50 -6.39
N VAL A 60 2.63 -10.27 -6.74
CA VAL A 60 1.86 -9.94 -7.96
C VAL A 60 2.57 -10.46 -9.21
N LEU A 61 3.86 -10.15 -9.38
CA LEU A 61 4.64 -10.59 -10.54
C LEU A 61 4.78 -12.11 -10.65
N ARG A 62 4.74 -12.81 -9.51
CA ARG A 62 4.74 -14.27 -9.47
C ARG A 62 3.37 -14.84 -9.82
N MET A 63 2.30 -14.28 -9.25
CA MET A 63 0.93 -14.64 -9.62
C MET A 63 0.67 -14.45 -11.10
N ASP A 64 1.11 -13.32 -11.67
CA ASP A 64 1.05 -13.05 -13.11
C ASP A 64 1.79 -14.12 -13.94
N ALA A 65 3.01 -14.48 -13.55
CA ALA A 65 3.78 -15.53 -14.24
C ALA A 65 3.12 -16.92 -14.16
N ASP A 66 2.36 -17.17 -13.10
CA ASP A 66 1.65 -18.43 -12.85
C ASP A 66 0.20 -18.42 -13.39
N GLY A 67 -0.24 -17.35 -14.07
CA GLY A 67 -1.57 -17.24 -14.68
C GLY A 67 -2.69 -16.72 -13.78
N PHE A 68 -2.36 -16.19 -12.60
CA PHE A 68 -3.27 -15.67 -11.58
C PHE A 68 -3.34 -14.13 -11.55
N ALA A 69 -3.32 -13.49 -12.72
CA ALA A 69 -3.27 -12.03 -12.82
C ALA A 69 -4.54 -11.36 -12.25
N ALA A 70 -5.72 -11.97 -12.43
CA ALA A 70 -6.98 -11.42 -11.93
C ALA A 70 -7.04 -11.45 -10.39
N GLU A 71 -6.44 -12.46 -9.78
CA GLU A 71 -6.36 -12.66 -8.33
C GLU A 71 -5.32 -11.76 -7.67
N ALA A 72 -4.47 -11.10 -8.45
CA ALA A 72 -3.46 -10.17 -7.94
C ALA A 72 -4.05 -8.81 -7.50
N SER A 73 -5.30 -8.50 -7.89
CA SER A 73 -5.95 -7.22 -7.60
C SER A 73 -5.94 -6.78 -6.13
N PRO A 74 -6.23 -7.64 -5.13
CA PRO A 74 -6.16 -7.24 -3.73
C PRO A 74 -4.76 -6.80 -3.29
N LEU A 75 -3.71 -7.39 -3.86
CA LEU A 75 -2.33 -7.02 -3.55
C LEU A 75 -1.97 -5.68 -4.18
N LEU A 76 -2.34 -5.44 -5.43
CA LEU A 76 -2.14 -4.16 -6.11
C LEU A 76 -2.89 -3.03 -5.42
N ARG A 77 -4.16 -3.25 -5.08
CA ARG A 77 -4.95 -2.31 -4.28
C ARG A 77 -4.21 -1.95 -2.99
N SER A 78 -3.77 -2.96 -2.23
CA SER A 78 -3.02 -2.75 -1.00
C SER A 78 -1.73 -1.96 -1.27
N MET A 79 -0.98 -2.26 -2.33
CA MET A 79 0.24 -1.52 -2.69
C MET A 79 -0.07 -0.04 -2.89
N PHE A 80 -1.09 0.30 -3.68
CA PHE A 80 -1.44 1.70 -3.96
C PHE A 80 -1.87 2.45 -2.69
N GLU A 81 -2.63 1.82 -1.79
CA GLU A 81 -3.00 2.41 -0.49
C GLU A 81 -1.77 2.75 0.35
N HIS A 82 -0.78 1.85 0.38
CA HIS A 82 0.47 2.06 1.14
C HIS A 82 1.34 3.12 0.50
N VAL A 83 1.46 3.17 -0.83
CA VAL A 83 2.17 4.25 -1.53
C VAL A 83 1.57 5.61 -1.18
N MET A 84 0.24 5.76 -1.30
CA MET A 84 -0.43 7.01 -0.95
C MET A 84 -0.28 7.36 0.54
N ALA A 85 -0.23 6.36 1.43
CA ALA A 85 0.07 6.55 2.85
C ALA A 85 1.51 7.02 3.08
N LEU A 86 2.49 6.47 2.35
CA LEU A 86 3.91 6.79 2.47
C LEU A 86 4.17 8.27 2.20
N HIS A 87 3.55 8.86 1.17
CA HIS A 87 3.68 10.29 0.89
C HIS A 87 3.06 11.16 2.00
N TRP A 88 2.00 10.69 2.65
CA TRP A 88 1.40 11.40 3.79
C TRP A 88 2.28 11.38 5.03
N ILE A 89 2.72 10.20 5.45
CA ILE A 89 3.54 10.06 6.65
C ILE A 89 4.93 10.69 6.47
N LYS A 90 5.46 10.74 5.25
CA LYS A 90 6.64 11.52 4.91
C LYS A 90 6.48 13.00 5.24
N GLU A 91 5.38 13.62 4.81
CA GLU A 91 5.16 15.06 5.03
C GLU A 91 4.83 15.39 6.50
N GLN A 92 4.07 14.52 7.17
CA GLN A 92 3.52 14.78 8.50
C GLN A 92 3.65 13.55 9.41
N PRO A 93 4.89 13.14 9.78
CA PRO A 93 5.15 11.83 10.39
C PRO A 93 4.40 11.61 11.70
N SER A 94 4.47 12.59 12.62
CA SER A 94 3.77 12.52 13.90
C SER A 94 2.25 12.42 13.73
N ASP A 95 1.65 13.36 12.97
CA ASP A 95 0.20 13.43 12.85
C ASP A 95 -0.36 12.23 12.08
N ALA A 96 0.32 11.81 11.00
CA ALA A 96 -0.09 10.65 10.21
C ALA A 96 -0.02 9.35 11.01
N PHE A 97 1.05 9.16 11.80
CA PHE A 97 1.16 8.02 12.71
C PHE A 97 -0.01 8.01 13.71
N GLN A 98 -0.27 9.14 14.38
CA GLN A 98 -1.35 9.25 15.36
C GLN A 98 -2.74 9.01 14.75
N SER A 99 -3.01 9.57 13.57
CA SER A 99 -4.26 9.34 12.85
C SER A 99 -4.43 7.88 12.43
N THR A 100 -3.38 7.25 11.91
CA THR A 100 -3.43 5.84 11.47
C THR A 100 -3.56 4.88 12.65
N TRP A 101 -2.94 5.22 13.78
CA TRP A 101 -3.13 4.50 15.04
C TRP A 101 -4.57 4.57 15.53
N ARG A 102 -5.19 5.77 15.56
CA ARG A 102 -6.62 5.92 15.89
C ARG A 102 -7.52 5.11 14.97
N ALA A 103 -7.25 5.15 13.66
CA ALA A 103 -8.01 4.38 12.69
C ALA A 103 -7.89 2.88 12.98
N TRP A 104 -6.68 2.41 13.31
CA TRP A 104 -6.46 1.03 13.69
C TRP A 104 -7.20 0.64 14.97
N GLN A 105 -7.18 1.48 16.01
CA GLN A 105 -7.96 1.24 17.23
C GLN A 105 -9.46 1.09 16.96
N LYS A 106 -10.02 1.94 16.08
CA LYS A 106 -11.42 1.83 15.65
C LYS A 106 -11.71 0.54 14.86
N GLU A 107 -10.75 0.05 14.08
CA GLU A 107 -10.91 -1.23 13.38
C GLU A 107 -10.81 -2.41 14.34
N VAL A 108 -9.90 -2.33 15.32
CA VAL A 108 -9.70 -3.36 16.33
C VAL A 108 -10.89 -3.45 17.29
N SER A 109 -11.58 -2.34 17.60
CA SER A 109 -12.78 -2.38 18.45
C SER A 109 -13.92 -3.20 17.84
N LYS A 110 -13.92 -3.46 16.52
CA LYS A 110 -14.90 -4.34 15.87
C LYS A 110 -14.77 -5.80 16.33
N PHE A 111 -13.60 -6.21 16.83
CA PHE A 111 -13.44 -7.53 17.44
C PHE A 111 -14.19 -7.63 18.77
N GLN A 112 -14.22 -6.55 19.58
CA GLN A 112 -15.06 -6.50 20.78
C GLN A 112 -16.56 -6.53 20.42
N GLU A 113 -16.95 -5.87 19.32
CA GLU A 113 -18.33 -5.95 18.81
C GLU A 113 -18.70 -7.37 18.36
N ALA A 114 -17.76 -8.07 17.69
CA ALA A 114 -17.93 -9.46 17.27
C ALA A 114 -18.06 -10.41 18.47
N GLU A 115 -17.21 -10.24 19.49
CA GLU A 115 -17.27 -11.00 20.73
C GLU A 115 -18.61 -10.78 21.45
N ALA A 116 -19.06 -9.53 21.54
CA ALA A 116 -20.37 -9.18 22.11
C ALA A 116 -21.55 -9.78 21.30
N ALA A 117 -21.34 -10.06 20.02
CA ALA A 117 -22.29 -10.76 19.15
C ALA A 117 -22.20 -12.31 19.25
N GLY A 118 -21.34 -12.83 20.12
CA GLY A 118 -21.17 -14.27 20.37
C GLY A 118 -20.14 -14.96 19.48
N TRP A 119 -19.30 -14.20 18.76
CA TRP A 119 -18.16 -14.77 18.05
C TRP A 119 -16.96 -14.82 18.99
N GLU A 120 -16.86 -15.93 19.72
CA GLU A 120 -15.86 -16.12 20.78
C GLU A 120 -14.43 -15.89 20.28
N LEU A 121 -13.72 -15.02 21.00
CA LEU A 121 -12.28 -14.80 20.85
C LEU A 121 -11.55 -15.53 21.98
N THR A 122 -10.30 -15.90 21.75
CA THR A 122 -9.45 -16.44 22.82
C THR A 122 -9.05 -15.33 23.80
N ASP A 123 -8.91 -15.63 25.08
CA ASP A 123 -8.48 -14.67 26.12
C ASP A 123 -7.19 -13.90 25.74
N GLU A 124 -6.25 -14.55 25.06
CA GLU A 124 -5.01 -13.91 24.56
C GLU A 124 -5.29 -12.78 23.56
N VAL A 125 -6.25 -13.00 22.66
CA VAL A 125 -6.65 -12.00 21.64
C VAL A 125 -7.40 -10.85 22.30
N VAL A 126 -8.26 -11.14 23.27
CA VAL A 126 -8.97 -10.11 24.06
C VAL A 126 -7.98 -9.22 24.79
N ALA A 127 -7.02 -9.82 25.51
CA ALA A 127 -5.98 -9.07 26.22
C ALA A 127 -5.15 -8.19 25.28
N LEU A 128 -4.77 -8.71 24.11
CA LEU A 128 -4.06 -7.93 23.09
C LEU A 128 -4.90 -6.75 22.57
N ILE A 129 -6.19 -6.96 22.32
CA ILE A 129 -7.11 -5.90 21.87
C ILE A 129 -7.22 -4.81 22.94
N ASP A 130 -7.43 -5.20 24.20
CA ASP A 130 -7.56 -4.25 25.31
C ASP A 130 -6.29 -3.41 25.45
N ASP A 131 -5.10 -4.03 25.43
CA ASP A 131 -3.81 -3.32 25.47
C ASP A 131 -3.71 -2.29 24.34
N LEU A 132 -4.07 -2.64 23.11
CA LEU A 132 -4.03 -1.73 21.96
C LEU A 132 -4.99 -0.53 22.10
N LEU A 133 -6.14 -0.75 22.71
CA LEU A 133 -7.17 0.28 22.90
C LEU A 133 -6.83 1.26 24.03
N THR A 134 -5.92 0.91 24.95
CA THR A 134 -5.49 1.82 26.03
C THR A 134 -4.49 2.89 25.59
N ILE A 135 -3.87 2.75 24.42
CA ILE A 135 -2.85 3.67 23.94
C ILE A 135 -3.49 5.00 23.54
N GLU A 136 -3.19 6.07 24.27
CA GLU A 136 -3.70 7.40 23.97
C GLU A 136 -3.10 7.97 22.67
N THR A 137 -3.94 8.63 21.88
CA THR A 137 -3.50 9.41 20.72
C THR A 137 -3.71 10.90 20.95
N ASP A 138 -2.91 11.73 20.28
CA ASP A 138 -3.02 13.19 20.40
C ASP A 138 -4.24 13.73 19.65
N GLU A 139 -5.18 14.33 20.37
CA GLU A 139 -6.39 14.96 19.82
C GLU A 139 -6.05 16.06 18.80
N SER A 140 -4.91 16.76 18.96
CA SER A 140 -4.52 17.82 18.05
C SER A 140 -4.27 17.33 16.61
N SER A 141 -3.91 16.05 16.46
CA SER A 141 -3.66 15.41 15.16
C SER A 141 -4.96 15.06 14.40
N ARG A 142 -6.14 15.13 15.04
CA ARG A 142 -7.42 14.87 14.34
C ARG A 142 -7.70 15.82 13.18
N ARG A 143 -7.06 17.00 13.17
CA ARG A 143 -7.15 17.97 12.07
C ARG A 143 -6.75 17.39 10.71
N VAL A 144 -6.03 16.27 10.68
CA VAL A 144 -5.62 15.58 9.43
C VAL A 144 -6.30 14.22 9.23
N ASP A 145 -7.29 13.85 10.04
CA ASP A 145 -8.00 12.56 9.90
C ASP A 145 -8.72 12.45 8.56
N ASN A 146 -8.99 13.56 7.86
CA ASN A 146 -9.51 13.52 6.50
C ASN A 146 -8.55 12.78 5.54
N LEU A 147 -7.24 12.75 5.81
CA LEU A 147 -6.24 12.02 5.03
C LEU A 147 -6.22 10.50 5.31
N LEU A 148 -7.03 9.99 6.24
CA LEU A 148 -7.30 8.55 6.30
C LEU A 148 -8.01 8.05 5.03
N ASN A 149 -8.73 8.95 4.34
CA ASN A 149 -9.34 8.63 3.06
C ASN A 149 -8.28 8.60 1.94
N THR A 150 -8.19 7.47 1.24
CA THR A 150 -7.26 7.24 0.12
C THR A 150 -7.39 8.30 -0.98
N ARG A 151 -8.60 8.76 -1.29
CA ARG A 151 -8.83 9.81 -2.29
C ARG A 151 -8.16 11.12 -1.91
N HIS A 152 -8.33 11.56 -0.66
CA HIS A 152 -7.76 12.83 -0.21
C HIS A 152 -6.23 12.81 -0.22
N ARG A 153 -5.61 11.66 0.10
CA ARG A 153 -4.16 11.47 -0.06
C ARG A 153 -3.77 11.58 -1.54
N ALA A 154 -4.47 10.89 -2.43
CA ALA A 154 -4.17 10.95 -3.85
C ALA A 154 -4.24 12.37 -4.42
N GLU A 155 -5.31 13.10 -4.10
CA GLU A 155 -5.51 14.49 -4.52
C GLU A 155 -4.42 15.41 -3.96
N LYS A 156 -4.09 15.29 -2.67
CA LYS A 156 -3.07 16.10 -2.01
C LYS A 156 -1.68 15.89 -2.60
N TYR A 157 -1.32 14.64 -2.91
CA TYR A 157 0.04 14.27 -3.34
C TYR A 157 0.20 14.13 -4.87
N GLY A 158 -0.82 14.48 -5.65
CA GLY A 158 -0.76 14.36 -7.11
C GLY A 158 -0.70 12.92 -7.63
N LEU A 159 -1.15 11.94 -6.83
CA LEU A 159 -1.09 10.50 -7.14
C LEU A 159 -2.35 10.02 -7.87
N GLY A 160 -2.94 10.88 -8.71
CA GLY A 160 -4.22 10.62 -9.36
C GLY A 160 -4.21 9.36 -10.26
N ILE A 161 -3.06 9.03 -10.84
CA ILE A 161 -2.89 7.83 -11.67
C ILE A 161 -2.98 6.57 -10.81
N LEU A 162 -2.23 6.51 -9.70
CA LEU A 162 -2.31 5.41 -8.74
C LEU A 162 -3.70 5.28 -8.12
N TYR A 163 -4.40 6.39 -7.88
CA TYR A 163 -5.76 6.36 -7.37
C TYR A 163 -6.77 5.79 -8.38
N ARG A 164 -6.62 6.09 -9.66
CA ARG A 164 -7.44 5.46 -10.71
C ARG A 164 -7.18 3.96 -10.79
N SER A 165 -5.92 3.54 -10.73
CA SER A 165 -5.58 2.11 -10.65
C SER A 165 -6.19 1.48 -9.40
N TRP A 166 -6.06 2.12 -8.24
CA TRP A 166 -6.68 1.67 -6.99
C TRP A 166 -8.20 1.50 -7.09
N LEU A 167 -8.92 2.36 -7.80
CA LEU A 167 -10.36 2.20 -8.03
C LEU A 167 -10.68 0.94 -8.86
N ILE A 168 -9.90 0.68 -9.91
CA ILE A 168 -10.05 -0.53 -10.74
C ILE A 168 -9.83 -1.77 -9.87
N GLU A 169 -8.72 -1.82 -9.13
CA GLU A 169 -8.40 -2.97 -8.28
C GLU A 169 -9.40 -3.14 -7.13
N THR A 170 -9.97 -2.05 -6.62
CA THR A 170 -11.03 -2.13 -5.59
C THR A 170 -12.27 -2.84 -6.11
N TRP A 171 -12.67 -2.61 -7.36
CA TRP A 171 -13.84 -3.26 -7.95
C TRP A 171 -13.64 -4.76 -8.12
N THR A 172 -12.43 -5.20 -8.47
CA THR A 172 -12.09 -6.60 -8.71
C THR A 172 -11.68 -7.37 -7.45
N SER A 173 -11.36 -6.68 -6.34
CA SER A 173 -10.93 -7.31 -5.08
C SER A 173 -12.07 -7.78 -4.17
N HIS A 174 -13.29 -7.31 -4.40
CA HIS A 174 -14.46 -7.63 -3.57
C HIS A 174 -15.38 -8.62 -4.27
N ALA A 175 -16.24 -9.31 -3.52
CA ALA A 175 -17.29 -10.18 -4.05
C ALA A 175 -18.36 -9.37 -4.81
N THR A 176 -18.04 -9.00 -6.04
CA THR A 176 -18.88 -8.16 -6.91
C THR A 176 -19.00 -8.79 -8.30
N PHE A 177 -19.86 -8.21 -9.14
CA PHE A 177 -19.93 -8.62 -10.55
C PHE A 177 -18.59 -8.41 -11.28
N ALA A 178 -17.81 -7.38 -10.92
CA ALA A 178 -16.54 -7.11 -11.58
C ALA A 178 -15.52 -8.22 -11.33
N SER A 179 -15.41 -8.73 -10.09
CA SER A 179 -14.53 -9.85 -9.77
C SER A 179 -14.98 -11.17 -10.42
N ALA A 180 -16.29 -11.37 -10.57
CA ALA A 180 -16.84 -12.55 -11.25
C ALA A 180 -16.68 -12.48 -12.78
N LYS A 181 -16.72 -11.28 -13.37
CA LYS A 181 -16.72 -11.08 -14.83
C LYS A 181 -15.46 -11.61 -15.53
N ALA A 182 -14.38 -11.74 -14.77
CA ALA A 182 -13.14 -12.38 -15.20
C ALA A 182 -13.33 -13.86 -15.61
N TYR A 183 -14.39 -14.53 -15.13
CA TYR A 183 -14.60 -15.98 -15.28
C TYR A 183 -15.83 -16.35 -16.11
N TYR A 184 -16.51 -15.37 -16.72
CA TYR A 184 -17.59 -15.66 -17.65
C TYR A 184 -17.82 -14.60 -18.74
N GLU A 185 -18.20 -15.08 -19.92
CA GLU A 185 -18.64 -14.26 -21.04
C GLU A 185 -20.13 -14.51 -21.30
N VAL A 186 -20.88 -13.43 -21.55
CA VAL A 186 -22.28 -13.51 -21.98
C VAL A 186 -22.27 -13.05 -23.43
N LYS A 187 -22.75 -13.90 -24.34
CA LYS A 187 -22.86 -13.56 -25.77
C LYS A 187 -24.14 -12.75 -26.00
N ASP A 188 -24.12 -11.82 -26.95
CA ASP A 188 -25.27 -10.96 -27.28
C ASP A 188 -26.53 -11.77 -27.61
N GLU A 189 -26.35 -12.94 -28.25
CA GLU A 189 -27.40 -13.93 -28.50
C GLU A 189 -26.85 -15.33 -28.19
N GLY A 190 -27.08 -15.86 -26.99
CA GLY A 190 -26.73 -17.25 -26.66
C GLY A 190 -26.42 -17.55 -25.19
N PRO A 191 -26.04 -18.80 -24.87
CA PRO A 191 -25.63 -19.19 -23.52
C PRO A 191 -24.30 -18.53 -23.12
N PHE A 192 -24.04 -18.47 -21.81
CA PHE A 192 -22.77 -17.99 -21.28
C PHE A 192 -21.64 -19.01 -21.49
N THR A 193 -20.41 -18.50 -21.56
CA THR A 193 -19.18 -19.30 -21.48
C THR A 193 -18.57 -19.10 -20.10
N LEU A 194 -18.16 -20.18 -19.43
CA LEU A 194 -17.39 -20.11 -18.19
C LEU A 194 -15.90 -20.34 -18.50
N PHE A 195 -15.05 -19.68 -17.74
CA PHE A 195 -13.61 -19.83 -17.81
C PHE A 195 -13.07 -20.30 -16.45
N GLU A 196 -12.13 -21.25 -16.48
CA GLU A 196 -11.40 -21.67 -15.29
C GLU A 196 -10.34 -20.63 -14.87
N SER A 197 -9.75 -19.96 -15.86
CA SER A 197 -8.78 -18.87 -15.69
C SER A 197 -9.24 -17.64 -16.45
N SER A 198 -8.94 -16.45 -15.94
CA SER A 198 -9.36 -15.23 -16.63
C SER A 198 -8.64 -15.07 -17.98
N PRO A 199 -9.36 -14.94 -19.10
CA PRO A 199 -8.76 -14.57 -20.38
C PRO A 199 -8.42 -13.08 -20.44
N LEU A 200 -8.91 -12.28 -19.48
CA LEU A 200 -8.66 -10.85 -19.36
C LEU A 200 -7.45 -10.64 -18.45
N LEU A 201 -6.25 -10.79 -19.01
CA LEU A 201 -5.03 -10.38 -18.31
C LEU A 201 -4.97 -8.84 -18.35
N PRO A 202 -4.91 -8.14 -17.22
CA PRO A 202 -4.52 -6.74 -17.24
C PRO A 202 -3.12 -6.66 -17.85
N PRO A 203 -2.93 -6.03 -19.02
CA PRO A 203 -1.71 -6.16 -19.79
C PRO A 203 -0.49 -5.50 -19.13
N ASP A 204 -0.66 -4.81 -18.00
CA ASP A 204 0.32 -3.86 -17.48
C ASP A 204 0.73 -4.12 -16.02
N LEU A 205 0.55 -5.34 -15.47
CA LEU A 205 0.89 -5.65 -14.07
C LEU A 205 2.35 -5.31 -13.70
N PRO A 206 3.36 -5.64 -14.54
CA PRO A 206 4.73 -5.23 -14.25
C PRO A 206 4.93 -3.72 -14.23
N ILE A 207 4.27 -2.98 -15.12
CA ILE A 207 4.33 -1.50 -15.16
C ILE A 207 3.74 -0.92 -13.88
N LEU A 208 2.58 -1.43 -13.43
CA LEU A 208 1.93 -1.00 -12.19
C LEU A 208 2.79 -1.28 -10.95
N CYS A 209 3.45 -2.44 -10.90
CA CYS A 209 4.39 -2.77 -9.83
C CYS A 209 5.59 -1.82 -9.82
N ALA A 210 6.21 -1.57 -10.99
CA ALA A 210 7.33 -0.64 -11.12
C ALA A 210 6.94 0.79 -10.72
N ALA A 211 5.79 1.28 -11.19
CA ALA A 211 5.29 2.61 -10.83
C ALA A 211 5.03 2.75 -9.31
N ALA A 212 4.37 1.76 -8.69
CA ALA A 212 4.13 1.76 -7.24
C ALA A 212 5.43 1.62 -6.44
N GLY A 213 6.35 0.77 -6.88
CA GLY A 213 7.66 0.59 -6.27
C GLY A 213 8.48 1.88 -6.27
N ARG A 214 8.54 2.56 -7.43
CA ARG A 214 9.21 3.85 -7.58
C ARG A 214 8.63 4.90 -6.63
N ALA A 215 7.31 5.09 -6.66
CA ALA A 215 6.64 6.07 -5.80
C ALA A 215 6.83 5.78 -4.30
N ALA A 216 6.80 4.51 -3.88
CA ALA A 216 7.14 4.14 -2.52
C ALA A 216 8.59 4.53 -2.16
N LEU A 217 9.54 4.27 -3.06
CA LEU A 217 10.95 4.60 -2.85
C LEU A 217 11.20 6.11 -2.86
N GLU A 218 10.46 6.91 -3.62
CA GLU A 218 10.53 8.38 -3.56
C GLU A 218 10.15 8.92 -2.18
N ALA A 219 9.11 8.35 -1.56
CA ALA A 219 8.73 8.72 -0.21
C ALA A 219 9.74 8.22 0.83
N TYR A 220 10.31 7.03 0.62
CA TYR A 220 11.24 6.40 1.55
C TYR A 220 12.66 7.00 1.51
N ASN A 221 13.13 7.48 0.34
CA ASN A 221 14.50 7.97 0.15
C ASN A 221 14.87 9.14 1.06
N GLU A 222 13.90 9.95 1.50
CA GLU A 222 14.16 11.05 2.45
C GLU A 222 14.53 10.57 3.86
N LEU A 223 14.23 9.31 4.19
CA LEU A 223 14.68 8.70 5.44
C LEU A 223 16.10 8.14 5.35
N LEU A 224 16.66 8.08 4.14
CA LEU A 224 17.96 7.48 3.90
C LEU A 224 19.07 8.54 3.96
N PRO A 225 20.24 8.20 4.54
CA PRO A 225 21.41 9.06 4.49
C PRO A 225 21.75 9.47 3.06
N ASP A 226 22.03 10.76 2.88
CA ASP A 226 22.51 11.37 1.63
C ASP A 226 21.60 11.11 0.41
N GLY A 227 20.33 10.74 0.63
CA GLY A 227 19.40 10.37 -0.43
C GLY A 227 19.92 9.19 -1.25
N PHE A 228 20.32 8.10 -0.60
CA PHE A 228 20.93 6.89 -1.18
C PHE A 228 20.34 6.41 -2.51
N LEU A 229 19.04 6.58 -2.75
CA LEU A 229 18.33 6.13 -3.96
C LEU A 229 18.12 7.24 -5.01
N THR A 230 18.66 8.44 -4.82
CA THR A 230 18.32 9.61 -5.67
C THR A 230 18.65 9.36 -7.15
N ASP A 231 19.85 8.86 -7.45
CA ASP A 231 20.27 8.59 -8.83
C ASP A 231 19.46 7.44 -9.45
N ASP A 232 19.18 6.39 -8.66
CA ASP A 232 18.35 5.25 -9.08
C ASP A 232 16.92 5.72 -9.41
N LEU A 233 16.34 6.59 -8.57
CA LEU A 233 14.99 7.14 -8.76
C LEU A 233 14.87 7.96 -10.04
N GLU A 234 15.84 8.81 -10.35
CA GLU A 234 15.85 9.59 -11.60
C GLU A 234 16.02 8.68 -12.82
N SER A 235 16.86 7.65 -12.73
CA SER A 235 17.01 6.62 -13.76
C SER A 235 15.68 5.90 -14.03
N TRP A 236 15.00 5.37 -13.00
CA TRP A 236 13.72 4.67 -13.17
C TRP A 236 12.61 5.58 -13.67
N LYS A 237 12.56 6.84 -13.21
CA LYS A 237 11.59 7.84 -13.68
C LYS A 237 11.75 8.09 -15.19
N SER A 238 12.99 8.18 -15.67
CA SER A 238 13.26 8.36 -17.11
C SER A 238 12.78 7.16 -17.94
N ARG A 239 12.90 5.94 -17.40
CA ARG A 239 12.49 4.69 -18.07
C ARG A 239 10.97 4.51 -18.09
N LEU A 240 10.28 4.75 -16.98
CA LEU A 240 8.81 4.64 -16.89
C LEU A 240 8.09 5.71 -17.72
N GLY A 241 8.73 6.88 -17.86
CA GLY A 241 8.20 8.01 -18.62
C GLY A 241 7.28 8.91 -17.76
N PRO A 242 6.80 10.03 -18.33
CA PRO A 242 6.11 11.10 -17.59
C PRO A 242 4.73 10.71 -17.05
N THR A 243 4.24 9.52 -17.39
CA THR A 243 2.93 9.02 -16.97
C THR A 243 2.96 8.42 -15.57
N PHE A 244 4.13 8.16 -14.96
CA PHE A 244 4.22 7.49 -13.66
C PHE A 244 5.28 8.08 -12.75
#